data_AF-W4DCI3-F1
#
_entry.id   AF-W4DCI3-F1
#
_cell.length_a   1.000
_cell.length_b   1.000
_cell.length_c   1.000
_cell.angle_alpha   90.00
_cell.angle_beta   90.00
_cell.angle_gamma   90.00
#
_symmetry.space_group_name_H-M   'P 1'
#
loop_
_entity.id
_entity.type
_entity.pdbx_description
1 polymer ?
#
loop_
_entity_poly.entity_id
_entity_poly.type
_entity_poly.pdbx_seq_one_letter_code
_entity_poly.pdbx_strand_id
1 'polypeptide(L)'
;MDIRIEFGLREWQPDLTFEYDSLERLAELGSDYDAHHGVYPPGEAKLWESKELMRKRVEKVINQYLGFQKVIITGHGMAFRTLLGELAEIPHASISEYTKVNT
;
A
#
# COMPACT_ATOMS: atom_id res chain seq x y z
N MET A 1 22.61 3.15 12.76
CA MET A 1 21.73 2.71 11.67
C MET A 1 21.11 3.96 11.09
N ASP A 2 21.32 4.24 9.80
CA ASP A 2 20.63 5.37 9.15
C ASP A 2 19.20 4.93 8.83
N ILE A 3 18.21 5.71 9.27
CA ILE A 3 16.80 5.45 9.02
C ILE A 3 16.31 6.56 8.10
N ARG A 4 15.78 6.17 6.94
CA ARG A 4 15.16 7.09 5.98
C ARG A 4 13.65 7.01 6.10
N ILE A 5 13.01 8.17 6.18
CA ILE A 5 11.56 8.27 6.23
C ILE A 5 11.05 8.45 4.79
N GLU A 6 10.24 7.49 4.35
CA GLU A 6 9.71 7.43 2.99
C GLU A 6 8.18 7.49 3.05
N PHE A 7 7.59 8.64 2.71
CA PHE A 7 6.13 8.81 2.72
C PHE A 7 5.41 7.85 1.76
N GLY A 8 6.11 7.38 0.73
CA GLY A 8 5.60 6.36 -0.20
C GLY A 8 5.31 5.00 0.45
N LEU A 9 5.77 4.76 1.70
CA LEU A 9 5.54 3.54 2.47
C LEU A 9 4.38 3.63 3.48
N ARG A 10 3.67 4.76 3.55
CA ARG A 10 2.49 4.91 4.44
C ARG A 10 1.42 3.85 4.15
N GLU A 11 0.51 3.63 5.10
CA GLU A 11 -0.61 2.70 4.87
C GLU A 11 -1.56 3.20 3.77
N TRP A 12 -2.45 2.31 3.31
CA TRP A 12 -3.59 2.65 2.45
C TRP A 12 -4.33 3.93 2.91
N GLN A 13 -4.64 4.81 1.95
CA GLN A 13 -5.44 6.00 2.20
C GLN A 13 -6.92 5.71 1.91
N PRO A 14 -7.80 5.63 2.94
CA PRO A 14 -9.22 5.32 2.76
C PRO A 14 -10.00 6.46 2.11
N ASP A 15 -9.47 7.69 2.17
CA ASP A 15 -10.10 8.88 1.61
C ASP A 15 -9.03 9.88 1.16
N LEU A 16 -8.96 10.14 -0.13
CA LEU A 16 -8.02 11.05 -0.78
C LEU A 16 -8.39 12.53 -0.56
N THR A 17 -9.59 12.82 -0.07
CA THR A 17 -10.00 14.19 0.31
C THR A 17 -9.54 14.55 1.71
N PHE A 18 -9.27 13.55 2.56
CA PHE A 18 -8.95 13.70 3.99
C PHE A 18 -10.08 14.36 4.79
N GLU A 19 -11.33 14.11 4.41
CA GLU A 19 -12.50 14.79 4.99
C GLU A 19 -13.40 13.86 5.83
N TYR A 20 -13.16 12.54 5.86
CA TYR A 20 -13.91 11.66 6.75
C TYR A 20 -13.68 12.01 8.24
N ASP A 21 -14.75 11.95 9.03
CA ASP A 21 -14.77 12.40 10.43
C ASP A 21 -15.32 11.35 11.41
N SER A 22 -15.68 10.17 10.90
CA SER A 22 -16.32 9.11 11.67
C SER A 22 -15.81 7.72 11.31
N LEU A 23 -15.90 6.81 12.28
CA LEU A 23 -15.55 5.40 12.08
C LEU A 23 -16.54 4.69 11.15
N GLU A 24 -17.81 5.10 11.15
CA GLU A 24 -18.82 4.59 10.23
C GLU A 24 -18.44 4.92 8.79
N ARG A 25 -18.08 6.19 8.51
CA ARG A 25 -17.63 6.59 7.18
C ARG A 25 -16.37 5.86 6.74
N LEU A 26 -15.42 5.66 7.64
CA LEU A 26 -14.21 4.88 7.37
C LEU A 26 -14.56 3.41 7.01
N ALA A 27 -15.52 2.80 7.72
CA ALA A 27 -15.97 1.43 7.46
C ALA A 27 -16.68 1.30 6.11
N GLU A 28 -17.49 2.29 5.72
CA GLU A 28 -18.12 2.35 4.39
C GLU A 28 -17.07 2.40 3.27
N LEU A 29 -16.06 3.26 3.42
CA LEU A 29 -14.96 3.39 2.45
C LEU A 29 -14.15 2.09 2.33
N GLY A 30 -13.88 1.42 3.46
CA GLY A 30 -13.28 0.08 3.50
C GLY A 30 -14.13 -0.95 2.78
N SER A 31 -15.43 -0.99 3.08
CA SER A 31 -16.36 -1.94 2.46
C SER A 31 -16.49 -1.72 0.95
N ASP A 32 -16.52 -0.46 0.49
CA ASP A 32 -16.54 -0.13 -0.93
C ASP A 32 -15.22 -0.50 -1.62
N TYR A 33 -14.07 -0.29 -0.97
CA TYR A 33 -12.78 -0.78 -1.46
C TYR A 33 -12.81 -2.30 -1.63
N ASP A 34 -13.25 -3.04 -0.62
CA ASP A 34 -13.28 -4.50 -0.64
C ASP A 34 -14.25 -5.04 -1.72
N ALA A 35 -15.43 -4.42 -1.86
CA ALA A 35 -16.42 -4.78 -2.87
C ALA A 35 -15.90 -4.62 -4.31
N HIS A 36 -14.97 -3.69 -4.53
CA HIS A 36 -14.32 -3.46 -5.82
C HIS A 36 -12.94 -4.11 -5.92
N HIS A 37 -12.58 -4.95 -4.94
CA HIS A 37 -11.26 -5.55 -4.82
C HIS A 37 -10.14 -4.51 -4.95
N GLY A 38 -10.33 -3.28 -4.46
CA GLY A 38 -9.35 -2.20 -4.53
C GLY A 38 -9.01 -1.70 -5.95
N VAL A 39 -9.87 -1.93 -6.93
CA VAL A 39 -9.76 -1.43 -8.31
C VAL A 39 -10.90 -0.47 -8.60
N TYR A 40 -10.62 0.68 -9.20
CA TYR A 40 -11.70 1.61 -9.56
C TYR A 40 -12.56 1.03 -10.69
N PRO A 41 -13.90 1.16 -10.62
CA PRO A 41 -14.76 0.82 -11.75
C PRO A 41 -14.39 1.61 -13.01
N PRO A 42 -14.58 1.04 -14.21
CA PRO A 42 -14.29 1.74 -15.46
C PRO A 42 -15.06 3.07 -15.57
N GLY A 43 -14.33 4.17 -15.76
CA GLY A 43 -14.90 5.51 -15.91
C GLY A 43 -15.29 6.20 -14.61
N GLU A 44 -15.06 5.57 -13.45
CA GLU A 44 -15.37 6.14 -12.14
C GLU A 44 -14.10 6.47 -11.35
N ALA A 45 -14.16 7.56 -10.58
CA ALA A 45 -13.18 7.86 -9.55
C ALA A 45 -13.75 7.45 -8.20
N LYS A 46 -12.91 6.84 -7.35
CA LYS A 46 -13.24 6.53 -5.96
C LYS A 46 -12.49 7.46 -5.02
N LEU A 47 -13.02 7.63 -3.81
CA LEU A 47 -12.39 8.44 -2.77
C LEU A 47 -11.18 7.74 -2.15
N TRP A 48 -11.20 6.42 -2.03
CA TRP A 48 -10.08 5.64 -1.50
C TRP A 48 -8.96 5.45 -2.53
N GLU A 49 -7.73 5.29 -2.06
CA GLU A 49 -6.56 4.97 -2.89
C GLU A 49 -6.65 3.54 -3.47
N SER A 50 -6.47 3.40 -4.79
CA SER A 50 -6.47 2.07 -5.42
C SER A 50 -5.22 1.23 -5.11
N LYS A 51 -5.32 -0.09 -5.29
CA LYS A 51 -4.16 -1.01 -5.21
C LYS A 51 -3.03 -0.61 -6.15
N GLU A 52 -3.37 -0.16 -7.35
CA GLU A 52 -2.38 0.23 -8.35
C GLU A 52 -1.64 1.50 -7.90
N LEU A 53 -2.35 2.49 -7.36
CA LEU A 53 -1.75 3.71 -6.82
C LEU A 53 -0.83 3.39 -5.63
N MET A 54 -1.29 2.53 -4.70
CA MET A 54 -0.47 2.01 -3.60
C MET A 54 0.80 1.33 -4.10
N ARG A 55 0.66 0.38 -5.05
CA ARG A 55 1.80 -0.34 -5.61
C ARG A 55 2.82 0.60 -6.22
N LYS A 56 2.36 1.54 -7.06
CA LYS A 56 3.22 2.51 -7.75
C LYS A 56 4.07 3.33 -6.79
N ARG A 57 3.49 3.84 -5.70
CA ARG A 57 4.27 4.63 -4.72
C ARG A 57 5.23 3.79 -3.88
N VAL A 58 4.87 2.55 -3.55
CA VAL A 58 5.76 1.64 -2.82
C VAL A 58 6.92 1.21 -3.71
N GLU A 59 6.65 0.81 -4.96
CA GLU A 59 7.68 0.46 -5.94
C GLU A 59 8.60 1.65 -6.24
N LYS A 60 8.07 2.87 -6.32
CA LYS A 60 8.88 4.09 -6.46
C LYS A 60 9.87 4.27 -5.31
N VAL A 61 9.51 3.91 -4.08
CA VAL A 61 10.46 3.90 -2.95
C VAL A 61 11.50 2.80 -3.15
N ILE A 62 11.07 1.55 -3.34
CA ILE A 62 11.97 0.39 -3.49
C ILE A 62 13.02 0.63 -4.59
N ASN A 63 12.60 1.19 -5.73
CA ASN A 63 13.47 1.45 -6.86
C ASN A 63 14.64 2.39 -6.53
N GLN A 64 14.50 3.29 -5.55
CA GLN A 64 15.58 4.18 -5.11
C GLN A 64 16.70 3.43 -4.37
N TYR A 65 16.41 2.23 -3.87
CA TYR A 65 17.32 1.45 -3.04
C TYR A 65 17.90 0.22 -3.76
N LEU A 66 17.69 0.07 -5.07
CA LEU A 66 18.21 -1.08 -5.85
C LEU A 66 19.74 -1.12 -5.95
N GLY A 67 20.43 -0.02 -5.62
CA GLY A 67 21.90 0.02 -5.54
C GLY A 67 22.48 -0.67 -4.29
N PHE A 68 21.65 -1.02 -3.30
CA PHE A 68 22.08 -1.73 -2.10
C PHE A 68 21.92 -3.23 -2.27
N GLN A 69 22.82 -4.02 -1.64
CA GLN A 69 22.73 -5.47 -1.69
C GLN A 69 21.47 -6.00 -0.98
N LYS A 70 21.09 -5.40 0.15
CA LYS A 70 19.86 -5.67 0.90
C LYS A 70 19.40 -4.40 1.60
N VAL A 71 18.09 -4.25 1.75
CA VAL A 71 17.47 -3.20 2.57
C VAL A 71 16.38 -3.81 3.44
N ILE A 72 16.19 -3.25 4.63
CA ILE A 72 15.05 -3.55 5.49
C ILE A 72 14.04 -2.42 5.28
N ILE A 73 12.81 -2.79 4.93
CA ILE A 73 11.72 -1.85 4.73
C ILE A 73 10.63 -2.20 5.75
N THR A 74 10.22 -1.22 6.55
CA THR A 74 9.14 -1.35 7.53
C THR A 74 7.97 -0.47 7.12
N GLY A 75 6.75 -0.90 7.46
CA GLY A 75 5.54 -0.25 6.99
C GLY A 75 4.31 -1.06 7.36
N HIS A 76 3.28 -0.99 6.53
CA HIS A 76 1.95 -1.48 6.86
C HIS A 76 1.43 -2.52 5.87
N GLY A 77 0.41 -3.26 6.31
CA GLY A 77 -0.04 -4.48 5.66
C GLY A 77 -0.64 -4.24 4.28
N MET A 78 -1.54 -3.26 4.13
CA MET A 78 -2.19 -3.04 2.83
C MET A 78 -1.20 -2.57 1.77
N ALA A 79 -0.28 -1.68 2.14
CA ALA A 79 0.81 -1.25 1.26
C ALA A 79 1.65 -2.44 0.76
N PHE A 80 2.10 -3.35 1.64
CA PHE A 80 2.97 -4.48 1.26
C PHE A 80 2.23 -5.64 0.57
N ARG A 81 0.94 -5.83 0.83
CA ARG A 81 0.11 -6.80 0.07
C ARG A 81 0.12 -6.52 -1.42
N THR A 82 0.27 -5.26 -1.84
CA THR A 82 0.37 -4.90 -3.26
C THR A 82 1.62 -5.46 -3.97
N LEU A 83 2.65 -5.87 -3.20
CA LEU A 83 3.88 -6.47 -3.70
C LEU A 83 3.89 -7.99 -3.55
N LEU A 84 3.40 -8.50 -2.41
CA LEU A 84 3.46 -9.92 -2.04
C LEU A 84 2.31 -10.75 -2.62
N GLY A 85 1.26 -10.09 -3.11
CA GLY A 85 0.04 -10.73 -3.60
C GLY A 85 -1.06 -10.79 -2.55
N GLU A 86 -2.31 -10.90 -3.01
CA GLU A 86 -3.53 -10.76 -2.19
C GLU A 86 -3.78 -11.90 -1.19
N LEU A 87 -3.14 -13.06 -1.41
CA LEU A 87 -3.42 -14.27 -0.63
C LEU A 87 -2.61 -14.39 0.67
N ALA A 88 -1.66 -13.49 0.90
CA ALA A 88 -0.85 -13.50 2.10
C ALA A 88 -1.44 -12.56 3.16
N GLU A 89 -2.03 -13.14 4.20
CA GLU A 89 -2.11 -12.43 5.48
C GLU A 89 -0.69 -12.02 5.86
N ILE A 90 -0.50 -10.75 6.27
CA ILE A 90 0.78 -10.25 6.77
C ILE A 90 0.59 -10.07 8.29
N PRO A 91 1.01 -11.05 9.11
CA PRO A 91 0.91 -10.90 10.56
C PRO A 91 1.71 -9.70 11.06
N HIS A 92 1.27 -9.14 12.18
CA HIS A 92 2.00 -8.04 12.83
C HIS A 92 3.45 -8.42 13.10
N ALA A 93 4.37 -7.53 12.74
CA ALA A 93 5.82 -7.70 12.88
C ALA A 93 6.41 -8.95 12.18
N SER A 94 5.67 -9.57 11.25
CA SER A 94 6.22 -10.62 10.40
C SER A 94 7.30 -10.08 9.46
N ILE A 95 8.25 -10.94 9.09
CA ILE A 95 9.30 -10.64 8.14
C ILE A 95 9.04 -11.48 6.89
N SER A 96 9.01 -10.83 5.73
CA SER A 96 8.89 -11.50 4.43
C SER A 96 10.06 -11.09 3.54
N GLU A 97 10.58 -12.04 2.78
CA GLU A 97 11.59 -11.75 1.76
C GLU A 97 10.92 -11.36 0.45
N TYR A 98 11.39 -10.27 -0.16
CA TYR A 98 10.91 -9.75 -1.43
C TYR A 98 12.10 -9.48 -2.35
N THR A 99 12.06 -10.06 -3.55
CA THR A 99 13.10 -9.87 -4.57
C THR A 99 12.51 -9.10 -5.75
N LYS A 100 12.99 -7.86 -5.97
CA LYS A 100 12.68 -7.12 -7.18
C LYS A 100 13.56 -7.64 -8.31
N VAL A 101 12.94 -8.21 -9.35
CA VAL A 101 13.63 -8.54 -10.60
C VAL A 101 13.58 -7.31 -11.49
N ASN A 102 14.72 -6.86 -12.00
CA ASN A 102 14.75 -5.78 -12.98
C ASN A 102 14.11 -6.29 -14.29
N THR A 103 12.94 -5.74 -14.63
CA THR A 103 12.32 -5.85 -15.95
C THR A 103 12.61 -4.60 -16.76
#